data_AF-A0A7K5LY78-F1
#
_entry.id   AF-A0A7K5LY78-F1
#
_cell.length_a   1.000
_cell.length_b   1.000
_cell.length_c   1.000
_cell.angle_alpha   90.00
_cell.angle_beta   90.00
_cell.angle_gamma   90.00
#
_symmetry.space_group_name_H-M   'P 1'
#
loop_
_entity.id
_entity.type
_entity.pdbx_description
1 polymer ?
#
loop_
_entity_poly.entity_id
_entity_poly.type
_entity_poly.pdbx_seq_one_letter_code
_entity_poly.pdbx_strand_id
1 'polypeptide(L)'
;LTAGHIQEFACFTDYDKELVCHWKVPAQTNCSKEFVLYYSKETSSVSNKCVPENEKDSLRCTCTIYPEYFVLGLTYILALQFNGSDSWNYNVTPALVVKPRAPKNLTIEKAENGNFNLSWEESYSHPSFLSGQPVIYEVKYWRKQHPTEVSVKAINYQAKSFEITANSLKRGYDYVVSLRCNYVDYPAYWSEWSEEVEFRNDYQVKAEDILQMAVPTSCILIMAGSIIFYFCFTK
;
A
#
# COMPACT_ATOMS: atom_id res chain seq x y z
N LEU A 1 9.88 33.33 -1.63
CA LEU A 1 9.05 32.42 -2.46
C LEU A 1 8.52 33.25 -3.60
N THR A 2 9.08 33.09 -4.79
CA THR A 2 8.65 33.81 -5.99
C THR A 2 7.25 33.36 -6.39
N ALA A 3 6.37 34.34 -6.60
CA ALA A 3 5.04 34.15 -7.14
C ALA A 3 5.10 33.37 -8.48
N GLY A 4 4.25 32.35 -8.65
CA GLY A 4 3.97 31.73 -9.94
C GLY A 4 4.35 30.26 -10.15
N HIS A 5 4.91 29.54 -9.18
CA HIS A 5 5.19 28.11 -9.34
C HIS A 5 4.33 27.26 -8.40
N ILE A 6 3.38 26.51 -8.96
CA ILE A 6 2.65 25.47 -8.24
C ILE A 6 3.64 24.32 -7.97
N GLN A 7 3.82 24.00 -6.70
CA GLN A 7 4.78 22.98 -6.26
C GLN A 7 4.05 21.70 -5.86
N GLU A 8 4.59 20.55 -6.28
CA GLU A 8 4.09 19.21 -5.92
C GLU A 8 2.59 19.01 -6.24
N PHE A 9 2.12 19.58 -7.36
CA PHE A 9 0.79 19.24 -7.85
C PHE A 9 0.78 17.79 -8.35
N ALA A 10 -0.17 17.02 -7.83
CA ALA A 10 -0.46 15.69 -8.35
C ALA A 10 -1.94 15.38 -8.14
N CYS A 11 -2.42 14.38 -8.87
CA CYS A 11 -3.72 13.80 -8.62
C CYS A 11 -3.58 12.29 -8.43
N PHE A 12 -4.52 11.72 -7.70
CA PHE A 12 -4.72 10.29 -7.59
C PHE A 12 -6.22 9.98 -7.52
N THR A 13 -6.59 8.74 -7.85
CA THR A 13 -7.98 8.32 -7.81
C THR A 13 -8.09 6.93 -7.20
N ASP A 14 -9.18 6.67 -6.49
CA ASP A 14 -9.55 5.31 -6.12
C ASP A 14 -10.16 4.51 -7.29
N TYR A 15 -10.27 5.15 -8.46
CA TYR A 15 -10.84 4.66 -9.72
C TYR A 15 -12.28 4.14 -9.58
N ASP A 16 -12.99 4.64 -8.57
CA ASP A 16 -14.34 4.20 -8.22
C ASP A 16 -15.25 5.38 -7.90
N LYS A 17 -14.89 6.23 -6.92
CA LYS A 17 -15.73 7.34 -6.47
C LYS A 17 -15.12 8.72 -6.75
N GLU A 18 -13.81 8.86 -6.62
CA GLU A 18 -13.21 10.18 -6.55
C GLU A 18 -11.84 10.30 -7.22
N LEU A 19 -11.60 11.48 -7.80
CA LEU A 19 -10.31 11.95 -8.27
C LEU A 19 -9.90 13.11 -7.36
N VAL A 20 -8.84 12.92 -6.59
CA VAL A 20 -8.31 13.91 -5.66
C VAL A 20 -7.06 14.52 -6.26
N CYS A 21 -7.05 15.83 -6.41
CA CYS A 21 -5.87 16.60 -6.80
C CYS A 21 -5.39 17.42 -5.62
N HIS A 22 -4.08 17.54 -5.44
CA HIS A 22 -3.49 18.29 -4.35
C HIS A 22 -2.25 19.06 -4.79
N TRP A 23 -1.91 20.12 -4.07
CA TRP A 23 -0.66 20.84 -4.24
C TRP A 23 -0.23 21.46 -2.92
N LYS A 24 1.07 21.74 -2.82
CA LYS A 24 1.66 22.33 -1.63
C LYS A 24 1.46 23.84 -1.63
N VAL A 25 1.20 24.39 -0.45
CA VAL A 25 1.02 25.83 -0.23
C VAL A 25 1.80 26.30 1.00
N PRO A 26 2.10 27.60 1.10
CA PRO A 26 2.62 28.18 2.34
C PRO A 26 1.68 27.92 3.53
N ALA A 27 2.23 27.83 4.74
CA ALA A 27 1.41 27.69 5.94
C ALA A 27 0.42 28.85 6.07
N GLN A 28 -0.79 28.56 6.57
CA GLN A 28 -1.89 29.51 6.76
C GLN A 28 -2.54 30.06 5.48
N THR A 29 -2.19 29.53 4.31
CA THR A 29 -2.88 29.81 3.04
C THR A 29 -4.35 29.41 3.13
N ASN A 30 -5.28 30.23 2.63
CA ASN A 30 -6.69 29.87 2.59
C ASN A 30 -7.07 29.32 1.21
N CYS A 31 -7.13 27.99 1.09
CA CYS A 31 -7.27 27.30 -0.19
C CYS A 31 -8.53 27.73 -0.97
N SER A 32 -9.67 27.84 -0.28
CA SER A 32 -10.96 28.16 -0.91
C SER A 32 -11.08 29.62 -1.36
N LYS A 33 -10.27 30.52 -0.82
CA LYS A 33 -10.23 31.93 -1.20
C LYS A 33 -9.21 32.23 -2.29
N GLU A 34 -8.08 31.55 -2.25
CA GLU A 34 -6.95 31.85 -3.13
C GLU A 34 -6.95 31.03 -4.42
N PHE A 35 -7.59 29.85 -4.40
CA PHE A 35 -7.54 28.91 -5.50
C PHE A 35 -8.95 28.50 -5.96
N VAL A 36 -9.06 28.26 -7.25
CA VAL A 36 -10.21 27.59 -7.86
C VAL A 36 -9.70 26.61 -8.90
N LEU A 37 -10.11 25.35 -8.82
CA LEU A 37 -9.74 24.34 -9.81
C LEU A 37 -10.89 24.17 -10.81
N TYR A 38 -10.67 24.54 -12.06
CA TYR A 38 -11.57 24.23 -13.16
C TYR A 38 -11.18 22.90 -13.78
N TYR A 39 -12.16 22.10 -14.20
CA TYR A 39 -11.93 20.85 -14.88
C TYR A 39 -12.95 20.59 -15.98
N SER A 40 -12.51 20.01 -17.08
CA SER A 40 -13.37 19.49 -18.14
C SER A 40 -12.85 18.14 -18.60
N LYS A 41 -13.74 17.33 -19.18
CA LYS A 41 -13.31 16.13 -19.92
C LYS A 41 -12.73 16.59 -21.25
N GLU A 42 -11.67 15.97 -21.74
CA GLU A 42 -11.06 16.32 -23.03
C GLU A 42 -12.08 16.28 -24.20
N THR A 43 -13.06 15.37 -24.12
CA THR A 43 -14.13 15.20 -25.11
C THR A 43 -15.33 16.13 -24.91
N SER A 44 -15.30 17.02 -23.92
CA SER A 44 -16.42 17.89 -23.54
C SER A 44 -16.00 19.34 -23.46
N SER A 45 -16.86 20.24 -23.95
CA SER A 45 -16.73 21.68 -23.75
C SER A 45 -17.28 22.15 -22.41
N VAL A 46 -17.91 21.26 -21.61
CA VAL A 46 -18.48 21.62 -20.32
C VAL A 46 -17.36 21.69 -19.27
N SER A 47 -17.11 22.90 -18.78
CA SER A 47 -16.20 23.15 -17.67
C SER A 47 -16.96 23.17 -16.34
N ASN A 48 -16.42 22.46 -15.37
CA ASN A 48 -16.92 22.39 -14.01
C ASN A 48 -15.90 23.01 -13.05
N LYS A 49 -16.34 23.34 -11.84
CA LYS A 49 -15.52 23.96 -10.80
C LYS A 49 -15.44 23.06 -9.58
N CYS A 50 -14.23 22.92 -9.05
CA CYS A 50 -13.94 22.34 -7.75
C CYS A 50 -13.35 23.45 -6.85
N VAL A 51 -13.91 23.61 -5.65
CA VAL A 51 -13.42 24.58 -4.65
C VAL A 51 -12.43 23.86 -3.74
N PRO A 52 -11.17 24.29 -3.65
CA PRO A 52 -10.16 23.58 -2.87
C PRO A 52 -10.35 23.75 -1.36
N GLU A 53 -9.98 22.71 -0.62
CA GLU A 53 -10.01 22.63 0.84
C GLU A 53 -8.58 22.55 1.40
N ASN A 54 -8.41 23.01 2.64
CA ASN A 54 -7.14 22.86 3.36
C ASN A 54 -7.02 21.44 3.94
N GLU A 55 -5.89 20.78 3.75
CA GLU A 55 -5.59 19.54 4.48
C GLU A 55 -5.39 19.80 5.99
N LYS A 56 -5.40 18.71 6.78
CA LYS A 56 -5.26 18.76 8.24
C LYS A 56 -3.99 19.47 8.72
N ASP A 57 -2.90 19.36 7.97
CA ASP A 57 -1.63 20.03 8.29
C ASP A 57 -1.57 21.49 7.82
N SER A 58 -2.57 21.96 7.06
CA SER A 58 -2.63 23.29 6.45
C SER A 58 -1.42 23.65 5.57
N LEU A 59 -0.70 22.64 5.05
CA LEU A 59 0.43 22.79 4.13
C LEU A 59 0.08 22.37 2.70
N ARG A 60 -1.11 21.79 2.51
CA ARG A 60 -1.61 21.36 1.20
C ARG A 60 -3.04 21.84 1.01
N CYS A 61 -3.35 22.15 -0.24
CA CYS A 61 -4.72 22.26 -0.70
C CYS A 61 -5.10 21.00 -1.46
N THR A 62 -6.34 20.57 -1.30
CA THR A 62 -6.93 19.44 -2.02
C THR A 62 -8.19 19.86 -2.74
N CYS A 63 -8.49 19.20 -3.85
CA CYS A 63 -9.75 19.34 -4.56
C CYS A 63 -10.22 17.96 -5.00
N THR A 64 -11.43 17.61 -4.60
CA THR A 64 -12.01 16.30 -4.89
C THR A 64 -13.09 16.41 -5.94
N ILE A 65 -12.91 15.68 -7.05
CA ILE A 65 -13.85 15.59 -8.15
C ILE A 65 -14.58 14.24 -8.03
N TYR A 66 -15.91 14.27 -8.08
CA TYR A 66 -16.78 13.09 -7.98
C TYR A 66 -17.41 12.78 -9.34
N PRO A 67 -16.74 12.02 -10.22
CA PRO A 67 -17.32 11.59 -11.48
C PRO A 67 -18.34 10.46 -11.27
N GLU A 68 -19.29 10.34 -12.20
CA GLU A 68 -20.27 9.25 -12.16
C GLU A 68 -19.63 7.86 -12.37
N TYR A 69 -18.60 7.80 -13.20
CA TYR A 69 -17.83 6.59 -13.48
C TYR A 69 -16.46 6.93 -14.08
N PHE A 70 -15.53 5.99 -13.97
CA PHE A 70 -14.22 6.05 -14.63
C PHE A 70 -14.19 5.11 -15.83
N VAL A 71 -13.48 5.48 -16.89
CA VAL A 71 -13.16 4.60 -18.03
C VAL A 71 -11.71 4.78 -18.42
N LEU A 72 -11.13 3.77 -19.05
CA LEU A 72 -9.70 3.73 -19.38
C LEU A 72 -9.21 4.94 -20.19
N GLY A 73 -10.01 5.38 -21.17
CA GLY A 73 -9.69 6.52 -22.05
C GLY A 73 -10.14 7.89 -21.53
N LEU A 74 -10.56 8.00 -20.27
CA LEU A 74 -10.98 9.28 -19.70
C LEU A 74 -9.75 10.15 -19.40
N THR A 75 -9.74 11.37 -19.95
CA THR A 75 -8.74 12.39 -19.61
C THR A 75 -9.45 13.68 -19.19
N TYR A 76 -9.00 14.24 -18.07
CA TYR A 76 -9.42 15.55 -17.60
C TYR A 76 -8.36 16.59 -17.93
N ILE A 77 -8.82 17.74 -18.40
CA ILE A 77 -8.03 18.97 -18.53
C ILE A 77 -8.35 19.81 -17.31
N LEU A 78 -7.34 20.09 -16.49
CA LEU A 78 -7.44 20.88 -15.27
C LEU A 78 -6.80 22.25 -15.50
N ALA A 79 -7.44 23.29 -14.96
CA ALA A 79 -6.91 24.64 -14.91
C ALA A 79 -7.06 25.18 -13.48
N LEU A 80 -5.93 25.25 -12.76
CA LEU A 80 -5.87 25.80 -11.42
C LEU A 80 -5.69 27.33 -11.51
N GLN A 81 -6.73 28.08 -11.17
CA GLN A 81 -6.68 29.53 -11.09
C GLN A 81 -6.18 29.97 -9.71
N PHE A 82 -5.25 30.92 -9.68
CA PHE A 82 -4.71 31.54 -8.46
C PHE A 82 -4.38 33.02 -8.71
N ASN A 83 -4.21 33.80 -7.63
CA ASN A 83 -3.92 35.25 -7.70
C ASN A 83 -4.88 36.07 -8.59
N GLY A 84 -6.14 35.63 -8.73
CA GLY A 84 -7.18 36.33 -9.49
C GLY A 84 -7.13 36.16 -11.02
N SER A 85 -5.96 35.90 -11.63
CA SER A 85 -5.82 35.76 -13.09
C SER A 85 -4.82 34.70 -13.56
N ASP A 86 -3.90 34.26 -12.71
CA ASP A 86 -2.90 33.28 -13.10
C ASP A 86 -3.55 31.89 -13.18
N SER A 87 -3.18 31.11 -14.18
CA SER A 87 -3.68 29.74 -14.35
C SER A 87 -2.56 28.76 -14.62
N TRP A 88 -2.58 27.63 -13.93
CA TRP A 88 -1.69 26.50 -14.19
C TRP A 88 -2.50 25.32 -14.74
N ASN A 89 -2.08 24.79 -15.90
CA ASN A 89 -2.81 23.74 -16.60
C ASN A 89 -2.16 22.36 -16.35
N TYR A 90 -3.00 21.33 -16.24
CA TYR A 90 -2.57 19.96 -16.04
C TYR A 90 -3.55 18.98 -16.64
N ASN A 91 -3.03 17.96 -17.33
CA ASN A 91 -3.87 16.88 -17.85
C ASN A 91 -3.69 15.65 -16.97
N VAL A 92 -4.82 15.03 -16.60
CA VAL A 92 -4.82 13.80 -15.81
C VAL A 92 -5.70 12.75 -16.47
N THR A 93 -5.12 11.59 -16.73
CA THR A 93 -5.83 10.37 -17.12
C THR A 93 -5.97 9.53 -15.86
N PRO A 94 -7.18 9.39 -15.26
CA PRO A 94 -7.37 8.72 -13.97
C PRO A 94 -6.82 7.28 -13.95
N ALA A 95 -6.89 6.55 -15.07
CA ALA A 95 -6.33 5.21 -15.20
C ALA A 95 -4.80 5.15 -14.98
N LEU A 96 -4.08 6.27 -15.15
CA LEU A 96 -2.63 6.33 -14.97
C LEU A 96 -2.22 6.80 -13.57
N VAL A 97 -3.17 7.16 -12.71
CA VAL A 97 -2.93 7.70 -11.36
C VAL A 97 -3.77 7.00 -10.30
N VAL A 98 -4.06 5.71 -10.51
CA VAL A 98 -4.84 4.93 -9.56
C VAL A 98 -4.05 4.70 -8.28
N LYS A 99 -4.65 5.10 -7.17
CA LYS A 99 -4.25 4.79 -5.80
C LYS A 99 -5.39 4.01 -5.14
N PRO A 100 -5.30 2.67 -5.10
CA PRO A 100 -6.37 1.84 -4.59
C PRO A 100 -6.68 2.10 -3.12
N ARG A 101 -7.91 1.80 -2.71
CA ARG A 101 -8.28 1.75 -1.29
C ARG A 101 -7.59 0.58 -0.61
N ALA A 102 -7.14 0.80 0.64
CA ALA A 102 -6.57 -0.28 1.45
C ALA A 102 -7.57 -1.44 1.60
N PRO A 103 -7.13 -2.70 1.66
CA PRO A 103 -8.03 -3.82 1.94
C PRO A 103 -8.70 -3.67 3.32
N LYS A 104 -9.84 -4.34 3.49
CA LYS A 104 -10.70 -4.20 4.67
C LYS A 104 -10.77 -5.51 5.46
N ASN A 105 -11.29 -5.41 6.68
CA ASN A 105 -11.57 -6.56 7.55
C ASN A 105 -10.36 -7.48 7.69
N LEU A 106 -9.18 -6.89 7.94
CA LEU A 106 -7.98 -7.67 8.21
C LEU A 106 -8.19 -8.42 9.53
N THR A 107 -8.10 -9.74 9.49
CA THR A 107 -8.22 -10.61 10.66
C THR A 107 -7.08 -11.60 10.71
N ILE A 108 -6.72 -12.00 11.93
CA ILE A 108 -5.67 -12.99 12.15
C ILE A 108 -6.16 -14.05 13.14
N GLU A 109 -6.05 -15.30 12.72
CA GLU A 109 -6.50 -16.45 13.50
C GLU A 109 -5.37 -17.47 13.63
N LYS A 110 -5.30 -18.14 14.77
CA LYS A 110 -4.34 -19.23 14.96
C LYS A 110 -4.92 -20.52 14.37
N ALA A 111 -4.28 -21.05 13.35
CA ALA A 111 -4.66 -22.29 12.70
C ALA A 111 -4.33 -23.52 13.58
N GLU A 112 -4.97 -24.65 13.30
CA GLU A 112 -4.79 -25.91 14.06
C GLU A 112 -3.33 -26.42 14.03
N ASN A 113 -2.61 -26.16 12.94
CA ASN A 113 -1.19 -26.49 12.80
C ASN A 113 -0.28 -25.63 13.71
N GLY A 114 -0.82 -24.56 14.32
CA GLY A 114 -0.13 -23.62 15.18
C GLY A 114 0.38 -22.35 14.48
N ASN A 115 0.24 -22.26 13.16
CA ASN A 115 0.56 -21.06 12.36
C ASN A 115 -0.55 -20.00 12.49
N PHE A 116 -0.32 -18.83 11.89
CA PHE A 116 -1.28 -17.74 11.89
C PHE A 116 -1.82 -17.53 10.48
N ASN A 117 -3.14 -17.66 10.31
CA ASN A 117 -3.83 -17.37 9.07
C ASN A 117 -4.33 -15.93 9.10
N LEU A 118 -3.78 -15.10 8.22
CA LEU A 118 -4.25 -13.76 7.94
C LEU A 118 -5.34 -13.83 6.87
N SER A 119 -6.46 -13.15 7.04
CA SER A 119 -7.50 -13.02 6.00
C SER A 119 -7.99 -11.60 5.89
N TRP A 120 -8.48 -11.22 4.71
CA TRP A 120 -8.99 -9.87 4.43
C TRP A 120 -10.04 -9.88 3.32
N GLU A 121 -10.72 -8.75 3.20
CA GLU A 121 -11.67 -8.46 2.13
C GLU A 121 -11.13 -7.41 1.16
N GLU A 122 -11.48 -7.57 -0.12
CA GLU A 122 -11.22 -6.56 -1.13
C GLU A 122 -12.05 -5.30 -0.86
N SER A 123 -11.47 -4.14 -1.17
CA SER A 123 -12.14 -2.85 -0.94
C SER A 123 -13.20 -2.49 -1.97
N TYR A 124 -13.27 -3.25 -3.07
CA TYR A 124 -14.08 -2.97 -4.25
C TYR A 124 -15.04 -4.12 -4.54
N SER A 125 -16.29 -3.76 -4.80
CA SER A 125 -17.35 -4.67 -5.23
C SER A 125 -17.93 -4.18 -6.55
N HIS A 126 -18.66 -5.05 -7.25
CA HIS A 126 -19.44 -4.60 -8.41
C HIS A 126 -20.37 -3.44 -8.01
N PRO A 127 -20.53 -2.41 -8.87
CA PRO A 127 -20.10 -2.34 -10.27
C PRO A 127 -18.71 -1.69 -10.52
N SER A 128 -17.83 -1.63 -9.52
CA SER A 128 -16.50 -1.01 -9.66
C SER A 128 -15.63 -1.70 -10.72
N PHE A 129 -14.92 -0.92 -11.54
CA PHE A 129 -13.99 -1.45 -12.55
C PHE A 129 -12.79 -2.18 -11.95
N LEU A 130 -12.45 -1.92 -10.69
CA LEU A 130 -11.40 -2.62 -9.95
C LEU A 130 -11.88 -3.93 -9.33
N SER A 131 -13.19 -4.24 -9.36
CA SER A 131 -13.71 -5.50 -8.81
C SER A 131 -13.26 -6.69 -9.67
N GLY A 132 -12.61 -7.67 -9.04
CA GLY A 132 -12.15 -8.89 -9.70
C GLY A 132 -10.93 -8.73 -10.62
N GLN A 133 -10.32 -7.54 -10.66
CA GLN A 133 -9.06 -7.32 -11.38
C GLN A 133 -7.89 -7.97 -10.63
N PRO A 134 -6.77 -8.29 -11.30
CA PRO A 134 -5.59 -8.84 -10.64
C PRO A 134 -4.97 -7.86 -9.63
N VAL A 135 -4.83 -8.31 -8.38
CA VAL A 135 -4.28 -7.53 -7.25
C VAL A 135 -3.02 -8.16 -6.70
N ILE A 136 -1.99 -7.35 -6.43
CA ILE A 136 -0.81 -7.71 -5.65
C ILE A 136 -1.04 -7.21 -4.22
N TYR A 137 -0.76 -8.06 -3.24
CA TYR A 137 -0.77 -7.65 -1.85
C TYR A 137 0.64 -7.65 -1.26
N GLU A 138 0.88 -6.75 -0.32
CA GLU A 138 2.05 -6.81 0.57
C GLU A 138 1.58 -6.89 2.01
N VAL A 139 2.06 -7.92 2.71
CA VAL A 139 1.91 -8.06 4.15
C VAL A 139 3.18 -7.54 4.82
N LYS A 140 3.00 -6.64 5.78
CA LYS A 140 4.04 -6.10 6.64
C LYS A 140 3.76 -6.53 8.06
N TYR A 141 4.71 -7.22 8.69
CA TYR A 141 4.60 -7.60 10.11
C TYR A 141 5.92 -7.38 10.86
N TRP A 142 5.81 -7.01 12.13
CA TRP A 142 6.95 -6.69 12.99
C TRP A 142 6.64 -7.00 14.46
N ARG A 143 7.68 -7.10 15.28
CA ARG A 143 7.52 -7.23 16.75
C ARG A 143 7.10 -5.89 17.32
N LYS A 144 6.03 -5.84 18.11
CA LYS A 144 5.51 -4.61 18.71
C LYS A 144 6.60 -3.84 19.49
N GLN A 145 7.46 -4.58 20.19
CA GLN A 145 8.56 -4.00 20.98
C GLN A 145 9.79 -3.60 20.13
N HIS A 146 9.84 -3.98 18.86
CA HIS A 146 10.97 -3.71 17.95
C HIS A 146 10.44 -3.25 16.57
N PRO A 147 9.85 -2.05 16.45
CA PRO A 147 9.16 -1.60 15.24
C PRO A 147 10.09 -1.38 14.03
N THR A 148 11.40 -1.34 14.24
CA THR A 148 12.40 -1.24 13.17
C THR A 148 12.71 -2.59 12.51
N GLU A 149 12.36 -3.72 13.14
CA GLU A 149 12.56 -5.07 12.58
C GLU A 149 11.31 -5.52 11.81
N VAL A 150 11.24 -5.08 10.56
CA VAL A 150 10.07 -5.30 9.70
C VAL A 150 10.31 -6.43 8.71
N SER A 151 9.34 -7.32 8.60
CA SER A 151 9.24 -8.32 7.54
C SER A 151 8.16 -7.90 6.56
N VAL A 152 8.50 -7.83 5.27
CA VAL A 152 7.55 -7.58 4.18
C VAL A 152 7.51 -8.79 3.25
N LYS A 153 6.30 -9.24 2.91
CA LYS A 153 6.06 -10.36 2.00
C LYS A 153 5.04 -9.95 0.94
N ALA A 154 5.44 -10.08 -0.33
CA ALA A 154 4.51 -9.96 -1.45
C ALA A 154 3.72 -11.25 -1.60
N ILE A 155 2.42 -11.12 -1.89
CA ILE A 155 1.51 -12.22 -2.11
C ILE A 155 1.05 -12.19 -3.56
N ASN A 156 0.89 -13.38 -4.13
CA ASN A 156 0.41 -13.56 -5.48
C ASN A 156 -1.04 -13.08 -5.66
N TYR A 157 -1.39 -12.96 -6.93
CA TYR A 157 -2.72 -12.56 -7.39
C TYR A 157 -3.80 -13.52 -6.85
N GLN A 158 -4.94 -12.97 -6.43
CA GLN A 158 -6.15 -13.68 -6.00
C GLN A 158 -6.10 -14.34 -4.61
N ALA A 159 -5.02 -14.19 -3.85
CA ALA A 159 -5.04 -14.59 -2.45
C ALA A 159 -6.00 -13.70 -1.65
N LYS A 160 -6.83 -14.33 -0.80
CA LYS A 160 -7.63 -13.66 0.24
C LYS A 160 -7.15 -13.99 1.65
N SER A 161 -6.10 -14.81 1.73
CA SER A 161 -5.47 -15.19 2.97
C SER A 161 -3.97 -15.42 2.79
N PHE A 162 -3.25 -15.37 3.90
CA PHE A 162 -1.82 -15.59 3.96
C PHE A 162 -1.44 -16.26 5.26
N GLU A 163 -0.71 -17.38 5.18
CA GLU A 163 -0.23 -18.05 6.37
C GLU A 163 1.15 -17.52 6.78
N ILE A 164 1.26 -17.06 8.03
CA ILE A 164 2.53 -16.73 8.68
C ILE A 164 2.95 -17.95 9.51
N THR A 165 4.08 -18.56 9.14
CA THR A 165 4.61 -19.73 9.85
C THR A 165 5.12 -19.33 11.24
N ALA A 166 4.56 -19.92 12.29
CA ALA A 166 4.84 -19.51 13.67
C ALA A 166 6.29 -19.79 14.09
N ASN A 167 6.92 -20.85 13.55
CA ASN A 167 8.32 -21.19 13.82
C ASN A 167 9.32 -20.19 13.23
N SER A 168 8.91 -19.36 12.27
CA SER A 168 9.73 -18.29 11.69
C SER A 168 9.75 -17.02 12.55
N LEU A 169 8.88 -16.96 13.57
CA LEU A 169 8.72 -15.83 14.48
C LEU A 169 9.40 -16.12 15.82
N LYS A 170 9.85 -15.06 16.51
CA LYS A 170 10.39 -15.18 17.87
C LYS A 170 9.25 -15.46 18.85
N ARG A 171 9.45 -16.44 19.72
CA ARG A 171 8.48 -16.82 20.76
C ARG A 171 8.36 -15.77 21.87
N GLY A 172 7.18 -15.68 22.48
CA GLY A 172 6.87 -14.80 23.61
C GLY A 172 6.75 -13.32 23.26
N TYR A 173 6.63 -13.00 21.97
CA TYR A 173 6.48 -11.62 21.48
C TYR A 173 5.09 -11.39 20.91
N ASP A 174 4.62 -10.16 21.09
CA ASP A 174 3.46 -9.63 20.38
C ASP A 174 3.93 -9.05 19.04
N TYR A 175 3.19 -9.39 18.00
CA TYR A 175 3.41 -8.96 16.64
C TYR A 175 2.28 -8.06 16.19
N VAL A 176 2.61 -7.13 15.31
CA VAL A 176 1.65 -6.29 14.59
C VAL A 176 1.75 -6.65 13.12
N VAL A 177 0.62 -6.70 12.43
CA VAL A 177 0.54 -6.95 10.99
C VAL A 177 -0.41 -5.95 10.32
N SER A 178 -0.04 -5.54 9.11
CA SER A 178 -0.84 -4.68 8.24
C SER A 178 -0.62 -5.08 6.78
N LEU A 179 -1.61 -4.76 5.94
CA LEU A 179 -1.67 -5.17 4.55
C LEU A 179 -1.88 -3.95 3.65
N ARG A 180 -1.30 -3.95 2.45
CA ARG A 180 -1.63 -2.99 1.38
C ARG A 180 -1.76 -3.69 0.05
N CYS A 181 -2.34 -3.02 -0.94
CA CYS A 181 -2.54 -3.58 -2.26
C CYS A 181 -2.12 -2.64 -3.39
N ASN A 182 -1.87 -3.23 -4.57
CA ASN A 182 -1.70 -2.55 -5.84
C ASN A 182 -2.34 -3.38 -6.95
N TYR A 183 -2.86 -2.72 -7.97
CA TYR A 183 -3.51 -3.39 -9.11
C TYR A 183 -2.54 -3.48 -10.28
N VAL A 184 -2.42 -4.66 -10.88
CA VAL A 184 -1.43 -4.94 -11.94
C VAL A 184 -1.61 -4.03 -13.13
N ASP A 185 -2.85 -3.87 -13.57
CA ASP A 185 -3.19 -3.05 -14.72
C ASP A 185 -3.16 -1.55 -14.40
N TYR A 186 -3.00 -1.19 -13.13
CA TYR A 186 -2.99 0.19 -12.64
C TYR A 186 -1.86 0.41 -11.59
N PRO A 187 -0.57 0.27 -11.98
CA PRO A 187 0.53 0.13 -11.03
C PRO A 187 1.06 1.45 -10.45
N ALA A 188 0.36 2.57 -10.64
CA ALA A 188 0.85 3.91 -10.32
C ALA A 188 1.17 4.10 -8.83
N TYR A 189 0.25 3.68 -7.95
CA TYR A 189 0.41 3.83 -6.51
C TYR A 189 -0.04 2.58 -5.75
N TRP A 190 0.66 2.29 -4.66
CA TRP A 190 0.16 1.39 -3.62
C TRP A 190 -0.96 2.06 -2.83
N SER A 191 -1.90 1.25 -2.32
CA SER A 191 -2.82 1.72 -1.30
C SER A 191 -2.08 2.17 -0.05
N GLU A 192 -2.79 2.90 0.81
CA GLU A 192 -2.38 3.00 2.20
C GLU A 192 -2.31 1.61 2.86
N TRP A 193 -1.55 1.53 3.94
CA TRP A 193 -1.58 0.37 4.82
C TRP A 193 -2.97 0.26 5.49
N SER A 194 -3.48 -0.97 5.60
CA SER A 194 -4.72 -1.26 6.32
C SER A 194 -4.57 -0.95 7.81
N GLU A 195 -5.69 -1.00 8.52
CA GLU A 195 -5.66 -1.08 9.98
C GLU A 195 -4.77 -2.24 10.44
N GLU A 196 -4.11 -2.00 11.56
CA GLU A 196 -3.17 -2.93 12.17
C GLU A 196 -3.91 -3.93 13.05
N VAL A 197 -3.52 -5.20 12.96
CA VAL A 197 -3.97 -6.24 13.90
C VAL A 197 -2.80 -6.84 14.65
N GLU A 198 -3.05 -7.22 15.90
CA GLU A 198 -2.03 -7.74 16.80
C GLU A 198 -2.26 -9.22 17.10
N PHE A 199 -1.18 -9.97 17.25
CA PHE A 199 -1.22 -11.37 17.66
C PHE A 199 0.01 -11.74 18.47
N ARG A 200 -0.14 -12.70 19.37
CA ARG A 200 0.95 -13.18 20.22
C ARG A 200 1.49 -14.51 19.73
N ASN A 201 2.80 -14.59 19.57
CA ASN A 201 3.47 -15.83 19.19
C ASN A 201 4.02 -16.58 20.40
N ASP A 202 3.22 -17.49 20.98
CA ASP A 202 3.66 -18.40 22.04
C ASP A 202 3.98 -19.81 21.50
N TYR A 203 4.51 -19.90 20.27
CA TYR A 203 4.84 -21.17 19.64
C TYR A 203 5.79 -22.01 20.49
N GLN A 204 5.39 -23.26 20.73
CA GLN A 204 6.16 -24.27 21.44
C GLN A 204 6.91 -25.12 20.42
N VAL A 205 8.23 -25.21 20.58
CA VAL A 205 9.08 -26.03 19.72
C VAL A 205 8.71 -27.50 19.94
N LYS A 206 8.27 -28.19 18.88
CA LYS A 206 7.96 -29.63 18.94
C LYS A 206 9.24 -30.42 18.71
N ALA A 207 9.24 -31.68 19.17
CA ALA A 207 10.37 -32.59 18.93
C ALA A 207 10.69 -32.76 17.44
N GLU A 208 9.67 -32.70 16.58
CA GLU A 208 9.81 -32.74 15.12
C GLU A 208 10.61 -31.55 14.59
N ASP A 209 10.35 -30.32 15.07
CA ASP A 209 11.10 -29.13 14.64
C ASP A 209 12.57 -29.21 15.05
N ILE A 210 12.84 -29.77 16.24
CA ILE A 210 14.21 -30.02 16.72
C ILE A 210 14.91 -31.02 15.81
N LEU A 211 14.23 -32.11 15.44
CA LEU A 211 14.78 -33.14 14.56
C LEU A 211 15.11 -32.58 13.17
N GLN A 212 14.20 -31.78 12.60
CA GLN A 212 14.39 -31.12 11.31
C GLN A 212 15.56 -30.13 11.30
N MET A 213 15.84 -29.46 12.42
CA MET A 213 17.02 -28.58 12.55
C MET A 213 18.31 -29.37 12.86
N ALA A 214 18.24 -30.39 13.71
CA ALA A 214 19.40 -31.12 14.21
C ALA A 214 20.02 -32.04 13.16
N VAL A 215 19.21 -32.73 12.35
CA VAL A 215 19.70 -33.71 11.36
C VAL A 215 20.58 -33.04 10.29
N PRO A 216 20.16 -31.96 9.59
CA PRO A 216 21.00 -31.31 8.60
C PRO A 216 22.28 -30.73 9.21
N THR A 217 22.16 -30.11 10.39
CA THR A 217 23.30 -29.54 11.10
C THR A 217 24.32 -30.63 11.46
N SER A 218 23.85 -31.77 11.97
CA SER A 218 24.70 -32.93 12.28
C SER A 218 25.38 -33.48 11.02
N CYS A 219 24.64 -33.64 9.91
CA CYS A 219 25.21 -34.09 8.63
C CYS A 219 26.31 -33.16 8.12
N ILE A 220 26.11 -31.83 8.19
CA ILE A 220 27.10 -30.84 7.79
C ILE A 220 28.37 -30.95 8.65
N LEU A 221 28.21 -31.10 9.97
CA LEU A 221 29.34 -31.25 10.90
C LEU A 221 30.10 -32.56 10.65
N ILE A 222 29.41 -33.66 10.40
CA ILE A 222 30.03 -34.96 10.07
C ILE A 222 30.83 -34.85 8.76
N MET A 223 30.24 -34.25 7.72
CA MET A 223 30.91 -34.04 6.43
C MET A 223 32.15 -33.16 6.58
N ALA A 224 32.04 -32.03 7.28
CA ALA A 224 33.17 -31.14 7.54
C ALA A 224 34.27 -31.84 8.34
N GLY A 225 33.91 -32.59 9.39
CA GLY A 225 34.85 -33.38 10.18
C GLY A 225 35.58 -34.44 9.35
N SER A 226 34.87 -35.12 8.46
CA SER A 226 35.43 -36.15 7.57
C SER A 226 36.44 -35.56 6.59
N ILE A 227 36.15 -34.38 6.04
CA ILE A 227 37.06 -33.66 5.15
C ILE A 227 38.32 -33.22 5.90
N ILE A 228 38.17 -32.66 7.10
CA ILE A 228 39.31 -32.26 7.94
C ILE A 228 40.20 -33.47 8.25
N PHE A 229 39.59 -34.58 8.68
CA PHE A 229 40.30 -35.83 8.93
C PHE A 229 41.06 -36.32 7.68
N TYR A 230 40.42 -36.31 6.52
CA TYR A 230 41.07 -36.70 5.27
C TYR A 230 42.33 -35.87 4.99
N PHE A 231 42.27 -34.54 5.14
CA PHE A 231 43.42 -33.67 4.92
C PHE A 231 44.50 -33.77 5.99
N CYS A 232 44.15 -34.12 7.23
CA CYS A 232 45.11 -34.35 8.30
C CYS A 232 45.90 -35.66 8.13
N PHE A 233 45.34 -36.66 7.46
CA PHE A 233 45.99 -37.97 7.26
C PHE A 233 46.66 -38.15 5.89
N THR A 234 46.30 -37.34 4.89
CA THR A 234 46.88 -37.40 3.54
C THR A 234 48.02 -36.39 3.31
N LYS A 235 48.40 -35.64 4.34
CA LYS A 235 49.64 -34.86 4.43
C LYS A 235 50.57 -35.48 5.45
#